data_AF-W0FQ43-F1
#
_entry.id   AF-W0FQ43-F1
#
_cell.length_a   1.000
_cell.length_b   1.000
_cell.length_c   1.000
_cell.angle_alpha   90.00
_cell.angle_beta   90.00
_cell.angle_gamma   90.00
#
_symmetry.space_group_name_H-M   'P 1'
#
loop_
_entity.id
_entity.type
_entity.pdbx_description
1 polymer ?
#
loop_
_entity_poly.entity_id
_entity_poly.type
_entity_poly.pdbx_seq_one_letter_code
_entity_poly.pdbx_strand_id
1 'polypeptide(L)'
;MRKLIALVAAALLIMAAASASAGEVQTSPTRPDGEEAGWNLPESIKMTEEVTAIFNRAMEGLVGVTYEPLGYLGEKDGVYCILCRATVVYPGAKPCYALVYVTGTGVQNIWDIWMDKHAQ
;
A
#
# COMPACT_ATOMS: atom_id res chain seq x y z
N MET A 1 -7.27 -33.91 -26.41
CA MET A 1 -7.68 -32.78 -25.56
C MET A 1 -6.62 -31.67 -25.58
N ARG A 2 -6.52 -30.92 -26.68
CA ARG A 2 -5.59 -29.78 -26.85
C ARG A 2 -6.16 -28.64 -27.71
N LYS A 3 -7.49 -28.56 -27.87
CA LYS A 3 -8.16 -27.52 -28.68
C LYS A 3 -9.38 -26.87 -27.99
N LEU A 4 -9.51 -27.03 -26.68
CA LEU A 4 -10.67 -26.55 -25.90
C LEU A 4 -10.38 -25.33 -25.00
N ILE A 5 -9.16 -24.77 -25.03
CA ILE A 5 -8.81 -23.60 -24.20
C ILE A 5 -8.95 -22.28 -25.00
N ALA A 6 -9.15 -22.34 -26.32
CA ALA A 6 -9.16 -21.16 -27.18
C ALA A 6 -10.56 -20.52 -27.41
N LEU A 7 -11.63 -21.01 -26.78
CA LEU A 7 -13.01 -20.62 -27.12
C LEU A 7 -13.79 -19.87 -26.03
N VAL A 8 -13.22 -19.64 -24.84
CA VAL A 8 -13.90 -18.84 -23.78
C VAL A 8 -13.54 -17.35 -23.86
N ALA A 9 -12.64 -16.96 -24.77
CA ALA A 9 -12.15 -15.58 -24.88
C ALA A 9 -13.01 -14.64 -25.76
N ALA A 10 -14.19 -15.07 -26.25
CA ALA A 10 -14.89 -14.35 -27.32
C ALA A 10 -16.36 -13.95 -27.05
N ALA A 11 -16.90 -14.13 -25.85
CA ALA A 11 -18.28 -13.74 -25.59
C ALA A 11 -18.47 -13.27 -24.15
N LEU A 12 -18.42 -11.95 -23.94
CA LEU A 12 -19.35 -11.17 -23.11
C LEU A 12 -18.91 -9.70 -23.13
N LEU A 13 -18.95 -9.12 -24.33
CA LEU A 13 -19.19 -7.68 -24.53
C LEU A 13 -20.71 -7.51 -24.67
N ILE A 14 -21.26 -6.50 -24.00
CA ILE A 14 -22.57 -5.80 -24.12
C ILE A 14 -23.24 -5.73 -22.72
N MET A 15 -23.77 -4.63 -22.18
CA MET A 15 -23.64 -3.17 -22.27
C MET A 15 -24.64 -2.62 -21.22
N ALA A 16 -24.35 -1.42 -20.67
CA ALA A 16 -25.28 -0.44 -20.09
C ALA A 16 -25.97 -0.71 -18.73
N ALA A 17 -25.65 0.12 -17.73
CA ALA A 17 -26.53 1.20 -17.29
C ALA A 17 -25.82 2.10 -16.26
N ALA A 18 -26.15 3.38 -16.29
CA ALA A 18 -25.53 4.47 -15.55
C ALA A 18 -25.64 4.35 -14.02
N SER A 19 -24.53 4.64 -13.34
CA SER A 19 -24.53 5.33 -12.05
C SER A 19 -23.22 6.12 -11.91
N ALA A 20 -23.36 7.41 -11.67
CA ALA A 20 -22.30 8.38 -11.55
C ALA A 20 -21.41 8.13 -10.32
N SER A 21 -20.09 8.22 -10.54
CA SER A 21 -19.21 9.03 -9.69
C SER A 21 -18.02 9.44 -10.54
N ALA A 22 -17.86 10.74 -10.76
CA ALA A 22 -16.69 11.32 -11.37
C ALA A 22 -15.46 10.98 -10.50
N GLY A 23 -14.67 10.03 -10.96
CA GLY A 23 -13.29 9.81 -10.54
C GLY A 23 -12.53 9.55 -11.82
N GLU A 24 -11.77 10.53 -12.28
CA GLU A 24 -10.85 10.38 -13.40
C GLU A 24 -9.85 9.29 -13.04
N VAL A 25 -9.90 8.15 -13.73
CA VAL A 25 -8.80 7.18 -13.69
C VAL A 25 -7.61 7.86 -14.37
N GLN A 26 -6.73 8.45 -13.57
CA GLN A 26 -5.44 8.95 -14.04
C GLN A 26 -4.58 7.75 -14.43
N THR A 27 -4.68 7.33 -15.68
CA THR A 27 -3.66 6.46 -16.30
C THR A 27 -2.39 7.27 -16.47
N SER A 28 -1.46 7.09 -15.53
CA SER A 28 -0.05 7.47 -15.66
C SER A 28 0.50 6.99 -17.03
N PRO A 29 1.34 7.78 -17.72
CA PRO A 29 1.81 7.42 -19.06
C PRO A 29 2.63 6.13 -19.01
N THR A 30 2.15 5.11 -19.73
CA THR A 30 2.84 3.83 -19.94
C THR A 30 4.18 4.07 -20.63
N ARG A 31 5.28 3.77 -19.93
CA ARG A 31 6.64 3.81 -20.49
C ARG A 31 6.96 2.45 -21.12
N PRO A 32 7.43 2.41 -22.38
CA PRO A 32 7.41 1.19 -23.16
C PRO A 32 8.73 0.41 -23.06
N ASP A 33 9.06 -0.13 -21.88
CA ASP A 33 10.23 -0.99 -21.75
C ASP A 33 10.19 -1.81 -20.45
N GLY A 34 9.46 -2.95 -20.46
CA GLY A 34 9.66 -4.06 -19.52
C GLY A 34 9.66 -3.71 -18.03
N GLU A 35 8.82 -2.77 -17.61
CA GLU A 35 8.81 -2.23 -16.27
C GLU A 35 8.11 -3.20 -15.30
N GLU A 36 8.82 -3.63 -14.25
CA GLU A 36 8.12 -4.12 -13.05
C GLU A 36 7.07 -3.08 -12.68
N ALA A 37 5.80 -3.50 -12.58
CA ALA A 37 4.71 -2.60 -12.18
C ALA A 37 5.17 -1.82 -10.93
N GLY A 38 5.23 -0.49 -11.08
CA GLY A 38 5.70 0.42 -10.04
C GLY A 38 4.74 0.48 -8.87
N TRP A 39 5.06 1.31 -7.89
CA TRP A 39 4.12 1.63 -6.81
C TRP A 39 2.95 2.46 -7.36
N ASN A 40 1.72 2.04 -7.04
CA ASN A 40 0.51 2.83 -7.25
C ASN A 40 0.42 3.91 -6.17
N LEU A 41 0.71 5.15 -6.56
CA LEU A 41 0.69 6.30 -5.66
C LEU A 41 -0.76 6.81 -5.48
N PRO A 42 -1.20 7.08 -4.24
CA PRO A 42 -2.50 7.69 -4.00
C PRO A 42 -2.49 9.17 -4.39
N GLU A 43 -3.65 9.72 -4.73
CA GLU A 43 -3.82 11.16 -4.95
C GLU A 43 -3.53 12.01 -3.70
N SER A 44 -3.62 11.39 -2.51
CA SER A 44 -3.37 12.03 -1.23
C SER A 44 -2.69 11.07 -0.26
N ILE A 45 -1.80 11.61 0.57
CA ILE A 45 -1.11 10.86 1.63
C ILE A 45 -2.00 10.49 2.83
N LYS A 46 -3.29 10.82 2.78
CA LYS A 46 -4.23 10.55 3.88
C LYS A 46 -4.49 9.05 4.01
N MET A 47 -4.60 8.60 5.26
CA MET A 47 -5.09 7.25 5.54
C MET A 47 -6.57 7.14 5.14
N THR A 48 -6.89 6.18 4.28
CA THR A 48 -8.26 5.80 3.97
C THR A 48 -8.77 4.80 5.01
N GLU A 49 -10.09 4.60 5.08
CA GLU A 49 -10.69 3.62 5.99
C GLU A 49 -10.21 2.19 5.68
N GLU A 50 -10.08 1.85 4.40
CA GLU A 50 -9.58 0.56 3.94
C GLU A 50 -8.13 0.31 4.39
N VAL A 51 -7.23 1.25 4.10
CA VAL A 51 -5.81 1.13 4.47
C VAL A 51 -5.64 1.11 5.99
N THR A 52 -6.46 1.87 6.72
CA THR A 52 -6.47 1.84 8.19
C THR A 52 -6.91 0.49 8.73
N ALA A 53 -7.94 -0.13 8.15
CA ALA A 53 -8.40 -1.46 8.55
C ALA A 53 -7.34 -2.53 8.29
N ILE A 54 -6.70 -2.50 7.12
CA ILE A 54 -5.60 -3.41 6.77
C ILE A 54 -4.42 -3.21 7.71
N PHE A 55 -4.04 -1.95 7.98
CA PHE A 55 -2.97 -1.63 8.92
C PHE A 55 -3.27 -2.17 10.32
N ASN A 56 -4.42 -1.83 10.89
CA ASN A 56 -4.77 -2.27 12.25
C ASN A 56 -4.73 -3.80 12.37
N ARG A 57 -5.31 -4.50 11.40
CA ARG A 57 -5.28 -5.97 11.36
C ARG A 57 -3.87 -6.51 11.22
N ALA A 58 -3.04 -5.90 10.37
CA ALA A 58 -1.65 -6.33 10.19
C ALA A 58 -0.81 -6.11 11.44
N MET A 59 -1.13 -5.09 12.23
CA MET A 59 -0.45 -4.75 13.49
C MET A 59 -0.96 -5.53 14.70
N GLU A 60 -2.07 -6.27 14.57
CA GLU A 60 -2.58 -7.13 15.64
C GLU A 60 -1.51 -8.14 16.08
N GLY A 61 -1.19 -8.14 17.37
CA GLY A 61 -0.18 -9.03 17.94
C GLY A 61 1.25 -8.51 17.88
N LEU A 62 1.54 -7.38 17.22
CA LEU A 62 2.85 -6.75 17.29
C LEU A 62 3.00 -5.99 18.62
N VAL A 63 4.04 -6.32 19.39
CA VAL A 63 4.32 -5.74 20.71
C VAL A 63 5.76 -5.23 20.78
N GLY A 64 6.04 -4.33 21.72
CA GLY A 64 7.38 -3.78 21.98
C GLY A 64 7.69 -2.47 21.24
N VAL A 65 6.94 -2.13 20.20
CA VAL A 65 6.98 -0.83 19.51
C VAL A 65 5.57 -0.39 19.17
N THR A 66 5.23 0.86 19.49
CA THR A 66 3.99 1.52 19.06
C THR A 66 4.21 2.15 17.71
N TYR A 67 3.39 1.80 16.71
CA TYR A 67 3.40 2.42 15.39
C TYR A 67 2.14 3.25 15.20
N GLU A 68 2.33 4.55 14.98
CA GLU A 68 1.25 5.50 14.72
C GLU A 68 1.28 5.88 13.23
N PRO A 69 0.26 5.52 12.44
CA PRO A 69 0.25 5.82 11.01
C PRO A 69 0.10 7.32 10.77
N LEU A 70 0.95 7.86 9.89
CA LEU A 70 0.98 9.27 9.52
C LEU A 70 0.54 9.51 8.08
N GLY A 71 0.71 8.53 7.21
CA GLY A 71 0.24 8.63 5.83
C GLY A 71 0.42 7.37 5.01
N TYR A 72 -0.46 7.23 4.01
CA TYR A 72 -0.42 6.16 3.02
C TYR A 72 0.40 6.62 1.81
N LEU A 73 1.42 5.85 1.44
CA LEU A 73 2.36 6.22 0.38
C LEU A 73 2.10 5.50 -0.95
N GLY A 74 1.45 4.34 -0.91
CA GLY A 74 1.08 3.61 -2.12
C GLY A 74 1.00 2.10 -1.94
N GLU A 75 0.58 1.44 -3.00
CA GLU A 75 0.38 -0.01 -3.05
C GLU A 75 1.21 -0.59 -4.20
N LYS A 76 1.82 -1.76 -3.97
CA LYS A 76 2.38 -2.60 -5.03
C LYS A 76 1.96 -4.03 -4.78
N ASP A 77 1.24 -4.62 -5.73
CA ASP A 77 0.83 -6.03 -5.70
C ASP A 77 0.12 -6.45 -4.39
N GLY A 78 -0.79 -5.61 -3.86
CA GLY A 78 -1.49 -5.86 -2.60
C GLY A 78 -0.65 -5.63 -1.33
N VAL A 79 0.55 -5.07 -1.46
CA VAL A 79 1.38 -4.59 -0.35
C VAL A 79 1.23 -3.08 -0.23
N TYR A 80 0.79 -2.61 0.93
CA TYR A 80 0.58 -1.20 1.24
C TYR A 80 1.79 -0.65 2.00
N CYS A 81 2.31 0.50 1.55
CA CYS A 81 3.38 1.22 2.22
C CYS A 81 2.79 2.38 3.03
N ILE A 82 3.06 2.38 4.34
CA ILE A 82 2.53 3.37 5.28
C ILE A 82 3.71 4.00 6.03
N LEU A 83 3.74 5.33 6.06
CA LEU A 83 4.64 6.08 6.92
C LEU A 83 4.10 6.06 8.34
N CYS A 84 4.90 5.56 9.28
CA CYS A 84 4.55 5.48 10.69
C CYS A 84 5.56 6.25 11.55
N ARG A 85 5.07 6.83 12.64
CA ARG A 85 5.91 7.17 13.80
C ARG A 85 6.02 5.94 14.69
N ALA A 86 7.24 5.45 14.87
CA ALA A 86 7.55 4.29 15.69
C ALA A 86 8.13 4.74 17.04
N THR A 87 7.59 4.21 18.15
CA THR A 87 8.07 4.49 19.50
C THR A 87 8.25 3.18 20.25
N VAL A 88 9.49 2.85 20.62
CA VAL A 88 9.77 1.66 21.45
C VAL A 88 9.08 1.80 22.81
N VAL A 89 8.47 0.73 23.29
CA VAL A 89 7.75 0.70 24.58
C VAL A 89 8.76 0.61 25.73
N TYR A 90 9.52 1.68 25.93
CA TYR A 90 10.51 1.84 26.98
C TYR A 90 10.53 3.29 27.49
N PRO A 91 10.61 3.54 28.82
CA PRO A 91 10.64 4.90 29.36
C PRO A 91 11.78 5.74 28.78
N GLY A 92 11.44 6.89 28.19
CA GLY A 92 12.43 7.80 27.59
C GLY A 92 12.90 7.40 26.18
N ALA A 93 12.26 6.40 25.55
CA ALA A 93 12.46 6.13 24.13
C ALA A 93 12.08 7.35 23.28
N LYS A 94 12.95 7.73 22.36
CA LYS A 94 12.68 8.79 21.38
C LYS A 94 11.94 8.18 20.19
N PRO A 95 10.86 8.80 19.69
CA PRO A 95 10.19 8.33 18.48
C PRO A 95 11.14 8.43 17.28
N CYS A 96 11.04 7.46 16.38
CA CYS A 96 11.62 7.48 15.04
C CYS A 96 10.51 7.41 13.99
N TYR A 97 10.87 7.60 12.72
CA TYR A 97 9.96 7.35 11.61
C TYR A 97 10.33 6.01 10.97
N ALA A 98 9.33 5.26 10.50
CA ALA A 98 9.52 4.00 9.82
C ALA A 98 8.53 3.86 8.67
N LEU A 99 8.95 3.17 7.61
CA LEU A 99 8.06 2.69 6.56
C LEU A 99 7.60 1.28 6.93
N VAL A 100 6.30 1.11 7.10
CA VAL A 100 5.68 -0.18 7.42
C VAL A 100 5.00 -0.69 6.16
N TYR A 101 5.42 -1.87 5.73
CA TYR A 101 4.87 -2.57 4.58
C TYR A 101 3.91 -3.64 5.08
N VAL A 102 2.62 -3.48 4.77
CA VAL A 102 1.55 -4.35 5.29
C VAL A 102 0.76 -4.99 4.15
N THR A 103 0.16 -6.12 4.47
CA THR A 103 -0.83 -6.82 3.62
C THR A 103 -2.05 -7.13 4.48
N GLY A 104 -3.14 -7.58 3.88
CA GLY A 104 -4.31 -8.07 4.63
C GLY A 104 -4.04 -9.24 5.59
N THR A 105 -2.85 -9.83 5.53
CA THR A 105 -2.44 -10.98 6.37
C THR A 105 -1.48 -10.62 7.50
N GLY A 106 -0.82 -9.46 7.44
CA GLY A 106 0.24 -9.12 8.39
C GLY A 106 1.25 -8.11 7.86
N VAL A 107 2.21 -7.76 8.71
CA VAL A 107 3.38 -6.95 8.37
C VAL A 107 4.36 -7.79 7.54
N GLN A 108 4.75 -7.27 6.37
CA GLN A 108 5.77 -7.87 5.51
C GLN A 108 7.17 -7.36 5.85
N ASN A 109 7.31 -6.05 6.09
CA ASN A 109 8.60 -5.44 6.37
C ASN A 109 8.46 -4.12 7.11
N ILE A 110 9.49 -3.73 7.86
CA ILE A 110 9.59 -2.43 8.54
C ILE A 110 10.98 -1.86 8.30
N TRP A 111 11.03 -0.66 7.73
CA TRP A 111 12.28 0.07 7.49
C TRP A 111 12.32 1.33 8.34
N ASP A 112 13.19 1.35 9.34
CA ASP A 112 13.42 2.55 10.14
C ASP A 112 14.13 3.61 9.29
N ILE A 113 13.59 4.82 9.28
CA ILE A 113 14.17 5.99 8.64
C ILE A 113 15.18 6.57 9.63
N TRP A 114 16.43 6.16 9.48
CA TRP A 114 17.54 6.75 10.23
C TRP A 114 17.84 8.15 9.70
N MET A 115 17.48 9.17 10.48
CA MET A 115 17.98 10.52 10.27
C MET A 115 19.40 10.56 10.83
N ASP A 116 20.40 10.62 9.95
CA ASP A 116 21.80 10.75 10.34
C ASP A 116 21.96 11.97 11.26
N LYS A 117 22.29 11.73 12.53
CA LYS A 117 22.57 12.78 13.51
C LYS A 117 23.93 13.45 13.28
N HIS A 118 24.62 13.09 12.19
CA HIS A 118 25.98 13.49 11.85
C HIS A 118 26.07 14.55 10.75
N ALA A 119 24.95 15.14 10.32
CA ALA A 119 24.99 16.42 9.62
C ALA A 119 25.23 17.55 10.65
N GLN A 120 26.46 17.63 11.17
CA GLN A 120 27.00 18.78 11.88
C GLN A 120 28.08 19.44 11.03
#